data_AF-A0A1C6G4K2-F1
#
_entry.id   AF-A0A1C6G4K2-F1
#
_cell.length_a   1.000
_cell.length_b   1.000
_cell.length_c   1.000
_cell.angle_alpha   90.00
_cell.angle_beta   90.00
_cell.angle_gamma   90.00
#
_symmetry.space_group_name_H-M   'P 1'
#
loop_
_entity.id
_entity.type
_entity.pdbx_description
1 polymer ?
#
loop_
_entity_poly.entity_id
_entity_poly.type
_entity_poly.pdbx_seq_one_letter_code
_entity_poly.pdbx_strand_id
1 'polypeptide(L)'
;MGTKKNNLGVRIAMAVIGIALTAVSVGLQKISGLGVDPFSVIIFGFSNAFHATYQTVYIVVCAVLLSIAFIFNRKLLGIATVVNLFFSGFVTDATRKAVVKVVGEHPSMAVRVILLLIVVLLISISSALYYSSELGVSPYDAQALTIAEKTKFPFRAVRIGTDVVCCAVGFALGGDLGLATLVYAFCMGPFIQFCREHFTDKMAAGEMFDK
;
A
#
# COMPACT_ATOMS: atom_id res chain seq x y z
N MET A 1 27.01 -7.81 14.05
CA MET A 1 26.07 -7.01 14.87
C MET A 1 26.76 -5.68 15.15
N GLY A 2 26.78 -4.78 14.17
CA GLY A 2 27.61 -3.58 14.20
C GLY A 2 26.97 -2.46 13.38
N THR A 3 26.88 -1.29 14.02
CA THR A 3 26.79 0.06 13.44
C THR A 3 25.60 0.39 12.51
N LYS A 4 24.37 0.50 13.05
CA LYS A 4 23.36 1.42 12.48
C LYS A 4 23.48 2.76 13.23
N LYS A 5 24.27 3.71 12.69
CA LYS A 5 24.21 5.11 13.14
C LYS A 5 22.77 5.57 12.85
N ASN A 6 22.04 5.86 13.91
CA ASN A 6 20.61 6.00 13.92
C ASN A 6 20.22 7.32 13.21
N ASN A 7 20.17 7.33 11.88
CA ASN A 7 19.72 8.49 11.10
C ASN A 7 18.19 8.58 11.14
N LEU A 8 17.65 8.83 12.34
CA LEU A 8 16.22 8.98 12.58
C LEU A 8 15.59 9.99 11.61
N GLY A 9 16.30 11.08 11.28
CA GLY A 9 15.86 12.07 10.29
C GLY A 9 15.63 11.48 8.90
N VAL A 10 16.52 10.58 8.44
CA VAL A 10 16.36 9.88 7.15
C VAL A 10 15.15 8.97 7.19
N ARG A 11 14.98 8.20 8.27
CA ARG A 11 13.82 7.31 8.45
C ARG A 11 12.49 8.09 8.48
N ILE A 12 12.46 9.22 9.18
CA ILE A 12 11.28 10.12 9.19
C ILE A 12 11.00 10.63 7.78
N ALA A 13 12.01 11.12 7.06
CA ALA A 13 11.85 11.59 5.69
C ALA A 13 11.31 10.49 4.78
N MET A 14 11.86 9.27 4.86
CA MET A 14 11.38 8.11 4.10
C MET A 14 9.93 7.76 4.43
N ALA A 15 9.54 7.78 5.70
CA ALA A 15 8.16 7.53 6.11
C ALA A 15 7.20 8.60 5.59
N VAL A 16 7.55 9.88 5.75
CA VAL A 16 6.70 11.01 5.31
C VAL A 16 6.56 11.02 3.79
N ILE A 17 7.66 10.87 3.05
CA ILE A 17 7.65 10.81 1.58
C ILE A 17 6.88 9.57 1.11
N GLY A 18 7.12 8.42 1.74
CA GLY A 18 6.42 7.18 1.41
C GLY A 18 4.91 7.28 1.65
N ILE A 19 4.46 7.83 2.77
CA ILE A 19 3.03 8.02 3.05
C ILE A 19 2.41 9.01 2.06
N ALA A 20 3.07 10.15 1.80
CA ALA A 20 2.58 11.15 0.86
C ALA A 20 2.46 10.58 -0.57
N LEU A 21 3.49 9.88 -1.05
CA LEU A 21 3.46 9.23 -2.36
C LEU A 21 2.40 8.14 -2.44
N THR A 22 2.18 7.38 -1.36
CA THR A 22 1.09 6.39 -1.28
C THR A 22 -0.26 7.08 -1.47
N ALA A 23 -0.51 8.18 -0.76
CA ALA A 23 -1.76 8.92 -0.86
C ALA A 23 -1.99 9.54 -2.25
N VAL A 24 -0.93 10.06 -2.88
CA VAL A 24 -0.95 10.54 -4.28
C VAL A 24 -1.28 9.41 -5.24
N SER A 25 -0.64 8.25 -5.06
CA SER A 25 -0.87 7.06 -5.89
C SER A 25 -2.33 6.61 -5.82
N VAL A 26 -2.91 6.57 -4.62
CA VAL A 26 -4.33 6.24 -4.43
C VAL A 26 -5.25 7.30 -5.08
N GLY A 27 -4.88 8.57 -5.05
CA GLY A 27 -5.61 9.65 -5.74
C GLY A 27 -5.63 9.46 -7.26
N LEU A 28 -4.50 9.10 -7.85
CA LEU A 28 -4.36 8.75 -9.27
C LEU A 28 -5.12 7.46 -9.62
N GLN A 29 -5.07 6.45 -8.75
CA GLN A 29 -5.79 5.18 -8.94
C GLN A 29 -7.30 5.43 -9.14
N LYS A 30 -7.89 6.29 -8.31
CA LYS A 30 -9.32 6.65 -8.37
C LYS A 30 -9.75 7.23 -9.71
N ILE A 31 -8.82 7.80 -10.50
CA ILE A 31 -9.10 8.38 -11.82
C ILE A 31 -8.93 7.35 -12.93
N SER A 32 -8.03 6.37 -12.76
CA SER A 32 -7.84 5.30 -13.74
C SER A 32 -9.15 4.54 -13.99
N GLY A 33 -9.94 4.28 -12.94
CA GLY A 33 -11.23 3.59 -13.06
C GLY A 33 -11.14 2.20 -13.69
N LEU A 34 -9.98 1.54 -13.64
CA LEU A 34 -9.73 0.21 -14.23
C LEU A 34 -9.81 -0.93 -13.20
N GLY A 35 -10.39 -0.64 -12.04
CA GLY A 35 -10.43 -1.52 -10.86
C GLY A 35 -9.74 -0.89 -9.67
N VAL A 36 -9.64 -1.67 -8.59
CA VAL A 36 -9.14 -1.23 -7.29
C VAL A 36 -8.04 -2.17 -6.78
N ASP A 37 -7.28 -1.74 -5.76
CA ASP A 37 -6.29 -2.60 -5.12
C ASP A 37 -6.95 -3.78 -4.38
N PRO A 38 -6.22 -4.89 -4.14
CA PRO A 38 -6.75 -6.09 -3.48
C PRO A 38 -7.41 -5.84 -2.12
N PHE A 39 -6.91 -4.86 -1.36
CA PHE A 39 -7.46 -4.49 -0.07
C PHE A 39 -8.83 -3.81 -0.22
N SER A 40 -8.99 -2.98 -1.23
CA SER A 40 -10.28 -2.36 -1.57
C SER A 40 -11.28 -3.40 -2.09
N VAL A 41 -10.85 -4.41 -2.85
CA VAL A 41 -11.74 -5.50 -3.33
C VAL A 41 -12.42 -6.20 -2.17
N ILE A 42 -11.67 -6.58 -1.14
CA ILE A 42 -12.24 -7.27 0.02
C ILE A 42 -13.18 -6.35 0.83
N ILE A 43 -12.88 -5.06 0.92
CA ILE A 43 -13.77 -4.08 1.58
C ILE A 43 -15.06 -3.89 0.79
N PHE A 44 -14.99 -3.77 -0.55
CA PHE A 44 -16.18 -3.71 -1.39
C PHE A 44 -17.00 -5.00 -1.29
N GLY A 45 -16.35 -6.16 -1.30
CA GLY A 45 -17.03 -7.44 -1.10
C GLY A 45 -17.81 -7.48 0.21
N PHE A 46 -17.18 -7.15 1.34
CA PHE A 46 -17.88 -7.09 2.62
C PHE A 46 -18.94 -5.97 2.67
N SER A 47 -18.70 -4.82 2.06
CA SER A 47 -19.67 -3.72 1.95
C SER A 47 -20.94 -4.18 1.23
N ASN A 48 -20.78 -4.93 0.14
CA ASN A 48 -21.88 -5.48 -0.64
C ASN A 48 -22.60 -6.62 0.10
N ALA A 49 -21.84 -7.52 0.73
CA ALA A 49 -22.40 -8.66 1.46
C ALA A 49 -23.18 -8.25 2.73
N PHE A 50 -22.74 -7.21 3.44
CA PHE A 50 -23.37 -6.74 4.68
C PHE A 50 -24.27 -5.51 4.50
N HIS A 51 -24.46 -5.03 3.26
CA HIS A 51 -25.18 -3.79 2.95
C HIS A 51 -24.72 -2.58 3.79
N ALA A 52 -23.42 -2.53 4.08
CA ALA A 52 -22.80 -1.48 4.89
C ALA A 52 -22.02 -0.52 3.99
N THR A 53 -21.75 0.69 4.48
CA THR A 53 -20.92 1.64 3.71
C THR A 53 -19.47 1.17 3.64
N TYR A 54 -18.78 1.49 2.53
CA TYR A 54 -17.34 1.23 2.37
C TYR A 54 -16.53 1.71 3.58
N GLN A 55 -16.84 2.91 4.09
CA GLN A 55 -16.13 3.51 5.22
C GLN A 55 -16.31 2.71 6.50
N THR A 56 -17.53 2.25 6.78
CA THR A 56 -17.81 1.41 7.95
C THR A 56 -17.02 0.11 7.90
N VAL A 57 -17.05 -0.57 6.75
CA VAL A 57 -16.32 -1.84 6.56
C VAL A 57 -14.81 -1.61 6.62
N TYR A 58 -14.30 -0.55 5.98
CA TYR A 58 -12.89 -0.18 6.02
C TYR A 58 -12.39 -0.03 7.47
N ILE A 59 -13.14 0.66 8.32
CA ILE A 59 -12.77 0.87 9.74
C ILE A 59 -12.75 -0.47 10.48
N VAL A 60 -13.78 -1.31 10.30
CA VAL A 60 -13.87 -2.62 10.97
C VAL A 60 -12.73 -3.53 10.53
N VAL A 61 -12.48 -3.66 9.23
CA VAL A 61 -11.40 -4.49 8.69
C VAL A 61 -10.04 -3.95 9.18
N CYS A 62 -9.81 -2.64 9.12
CA CYS A 62 -8.58 -2.05 9.66
C CYS A 62 -8.39 -2.35 11.15
N ALA A 63 -9.45 -2.25 11.96
CA ALA A 63 -9.39 -2.55 13.39
C ALA A 63 -9.05 -4.03 13.65
N VAL A 64 -9.61 -4.95 12.88
CA VAL A 64 -9.28 -6.38 12.95
C VAL A 64 -7.82 -6.62 12.57
N LEU A 65 -7.37 -6.08 11.43
CA LEU A 65 -5.99 -6.24 10.96
C LEU A 65 -4.97 -5.62 11.92
N LEU A 66 -5.26 -4.45 12.48
CA LEU A 66 -4.45 -3.83 13.52
C LEU A 66 -4.37 -4.69 14.77
N SER A 67 -5.49 -5.30 15.19
CA SER A 67 -5.53 -6.17 16.36
C SER A 67 -4.67 -7.43 16.14
N ILE A 68 -4.75 -8.03 14.95
CA ILE A 68 -3.90 -9.16 14.57
C ILE A 68 -2.43 -8.74 14.56
N ALA A 69 -2.09 -7.62 13.91
CA ALA A 69 -0.73 -7.08 13.89
C ALA A 69 -0.23 -6.77 15.32
N PHE A 70 -1.09 -6.29 16.21
CA PHE A 70 -0.74 -6.05 17.60
C PHE A 70 -0.48 -7.33 18.39
N ILE A 71 -1.16 -8.43 18.08
CA ILE A 71 -0.90 -9.71 18.77
C ILE A 71 0.39 -10.35 18.22
N PHE A 72 0.58 -10.36 16.91
CA PHE A 72 1.65 -11.13 16.28
C PHE A 72 2.92 -10.35 15.99
N ASN A 73 2.85 -9.03 15.77
CA ASN A 73 4.00 -8.20 15.38
C ASN A 73 3.84 -6.70 15.70
N ARG A 74 3.80 -6.34 16.99
CA ARG A 74 3.65 -4.93 17.44
C ARG A 74 4.70 -3.97 16.90
N LYS A 75 5.88 -4.47 16.53
CA LYS A 75 7.00 -3.66 16.03
C LYS A 75 6.68 -3.00 14.69
N LEU A 76 5.77 -3.58 13.92
CA LEU A 76 5.28 -3.02 12.66
C LEU A 76 4.25 -1.91 12.86
N LEU A 77 3.77 -1.69 14.09
CA LEU A 77 2.82 -0.63 14.41
C LEU A 77 3.58 0.55 15.01
N GLY A 78 3.36 1.73 14.45
CA GLY A 78 4.03 2.95 14.91
C GLY A 78 3.31 4.21 14.49
N ILE A 79 3.96 5.36 14.68
CA ILE A 79 3.36 6.66 14.37
C ILE A 79 3.03 6.80 12.89
N ALA A 80 3.82 6.20 12.00
CA ALA A 80 3.56 6.18 10.57
C ALA A 80 2.24 5.48 10.22
N THR A 81 1.85 4.44 10.96
CA THR A 81 0.57 3.74 10.78
C THR A 81 -0.60 4.68 11.04
N VAL A 82 -0.53 5.45 12.13
CA VAL A 82 -1.58 6.42 12.51
C VAL A 82 -1.63 7.57 11.50
N VAL A 83 -0.47 8.14 11.15
CA VAL A 83 -0.39 9.22 10.15
C VAL A 83 -0.96 8.76 8.81
N ASN A 84 -0.66 7.55 8.37
CA ASN A 84 -1.22 7.02 7.12
C ASN A 84 -2.75 6.91 7.18
N LEU A 85 -3.31 6.34 8.26
CA LEU A 85 -4.76 6.17 8.42
C LEU A 85 -5.54 7.49 8.38
N PHE A 86 -5.03 8.54 9.02
CA PHE A 86 -5.76 9.82 9.12
C PHE A 86 -5.40 10.82 8.01
N PHE A 87 -4.14 10.88 7.59
CA PHE A 87 -3.65 11.93 6.69
C PHE A 87 -3.76 11.56 5.21
N SER A 88 -3.67 10.27 4.88
CA SER A 88 -3.69 9.79 3.49
C SER A 88 -4.97 10.19 2.77
N GLY A 89 -6.12 10.16 3.46
CA GLY A 89 -7.42 10.55 2.88
C GLY A 89 -7.45 11.98 2.33
N PHE A 90 -6.88 12.96 3.06
CA PHE A 90 -6.84 14.36 2.63
C PHE A 90 -5.97 14.55 1.39
N VAL A 91 -4.79 13.92 1.39
CA VAL A 91 -3.87 14.01 0.25
C VAL A 91 -4.45 13.30 -0.98
N THR A 92 -5.06 12.13 -0.80
CA THR A 92 -5.75 11.41 -1.88
C THR A 92 -6.87 12.25 -2.52
N ASP A 93 -7.69 12.93 -1.72
CA ASP A 93 -8.76 13.79 -2.24
C ASP A 93 -8.20 15.02 -2.96
N ALA A 94 -7.16 15.65 -2.40
CA ALA A 94 -6.48 16.77 -3.03
C ALA A 94 -5.82 16.38 -4.37
N THR A 95 -5.13 15.24 -4.43
CA THR A 95 -4.54 14.71 -5.66
C THR A 95 -5.61 14.41 -6.69
N ARG A 96 -6.70 13.75 -6.30
CA ARG A 96 -7.81 13.47 -7.23
C ARG A 96 -8.33 14.77 -7.84
N LYS A 97 -8.63 15.78 -7.01
CA LYS A 97 -9.13 17.10 -7.47
C LYS A 97 -8.14 17.79 -8.41
N ALA A 98 -6.84 17.73 -8.11
CA ALA A 98 -5.81 18.33 -8.95
C ALA A 98 -5.71 17.64 -10.32
N VAL A 99 -5.70 16.31 -10.35
CA VAL A 99 -5.52 15.54 -11.59
C VAL A 99 -6.78 15.60 -12.46
N VAL A 100 -7.98 15.60 -11.87
CA VAL A 100 -9.23 15.79 -12.63
C VAL A 100 -9.22 17.11 -13.41
N LYS A 101 -8.62 18.19 -12.88
CA LYS A 101 -8.49 19.45 -13.60
C LYS A 101 -7.59 19.38 -14.83
N VAL A 102 -6.64 18.44 -14.85
CA VAL A 102 -5.66 18.28 -15.94
C VAL A 102 -6.15 17.28 -16.98
N VAL A 103 -6.71 16.16 -16.53
CA VAL A 103 -6.99 14.99 -17.39
C VAL A 103 -8.50 14.78 -17.64
N GLY A 104 -9.36 15.52 -16.93
CA GLY A 104 -10.81 15.33 -16.93
C GLY A 104 -11.26 14.16 -16.06
N GLU A 105 -12.57 14.08 -15.81
CA GLU A 105 -13.17 13.00 -14.99
C GLU A 105 -13.22 11.66 -15.72
N HIS A 106 -13.25 11.68 -17.05
CA HIS A 106 -13.36 10.49 -17.89
C HIS A 106 -12.24 10.47 -18.94
N PRO A 107 -11.00 10.22 -18.51
CA PRO A 107 -9.88 10.12 -19.44
C PRO A 107 -10.06 8.95 -20.40
N SER A 108 -9.44 9.04 -21.58
CA SER A 108 -9.44 7.98 -22.58
C SER A 108 -8.81 6.69 -22.03
N MET A 109 -9.14 5.54 -22.63
CA MET A 109 -8.63 4.25 -22.18
C MET A 109 -7.09 4.19 -22.14
N ALA A 110 -6.42 4.79 -23.13
CA ALA A 110 -4.96 4.87 -23.17
C ALA A 110 -4.40 5.60 -21.94
N VAL A 111 -5.00 6.73 -21.56
CA VAL A 111 -4.58 7.50 -20.39
C VAL A 111 -4.85 6.72 -19.09
N ARG A 112 -5.97 6.02 -18.98
CA ARG A 112 -6.28 5.17 -17.82
C ARG A 112 -5.24 4.07 -17.62
N VAL A 113 -4.79 3.42 -18.69
CA VAL A 113 -3.75 2.38 -18.64
C VAL A 113 -2.40 2.97 -18.24
N ILE A 114 -2.02 4.13 -18.81
CA ILE A 114 -0.78 4.83 -18.43
C ILE A 114 -0.81 5.21 -16.94
N LEU A 115 -1.94 5.75 -16.47
CA LEU A 115 -2.14 6.07 -15.05
C LEU A 115 -1.99 4.82 -14.19
N LEU A 116 -2.62 3.70 -14.55
CA LEU A 116 -2.46 2.45 -13.81
C LEU A 116 -0.99 2.02 -13.67
N LEU A 117 -0.22 2.03 -14.77
CA LEU A 117 1.18 1.65 -14.74
C LEU A 117 2.01 2.59 -13.85
N ILE A 118 1.77 3.91 -13.95
CA ILE A 118 2.40 4.90 -13.08
C ILE A 118 2.07 4.63 -11.62
N VAL A 119 0.79 4.36 -11.30
CA VAL A 119 0.35 4.11 -9.93
C VAL A 119 1.01 2.87 -9.35
N VAL A 120 1.05 1.75 -10.09
CA VAL A 120 1.68 0.51 -9.61
C VAL A 120 3.16 0.73 -9.27
N LEU A 121 3.88 1.51 -10.09
CA LEU A 121 5.27 1.86 -9.81
C LEU A 121 5.39 2.78 -8.60
N LEU A 122 4.62 3.87 -8.56
CA LEU A 122 4.67 4.85 -7.48
C LEU A 122 4.31 4.22 -6.13
N ILE A 123 3.26 3.39 -6.07
CA ILE A 123 2.85 2.75 -4.83
C ILE A 123 3.85 1.70 -4.36
N SER A 124 4.56 1.05 -5.29
CA SER A 124 5.58 0.07 -4.96
C SER A 124 6.81 0.74 -4.37
N ILE A 125 7.25 1.86 -4.97
CA ILE A 125 8.34 2.69 -4.45
C ILE A 125 7.95 3.29 -3.09
N SER A 126 6.74 3.81 -2.97
CA SER A 126 6.25 4.42 -1.74
C SER A 126 6.16 3.41 -0.60
N SER A 127 5.65 2.21 -0.88
CA SER A 127 5.58 1.10 0.07
C SER A 127 6.97 0.66 0.52
N ALA A 128 7.92 0.52 -0.42
CA ALA A 128 9.32 0.22 -0.08
C ALA A 128 9.93 1.29 0.85
N LEU A 129 9.73 2.57 0.56
CA LEU A 129 10.24 3.68 1.38
C LEU A 129 9.74 3.62 2.82
N TYR A 130 8.43 3.50 3.01
CA TYR A 130 7.88 3.52 4.36
C TYR A 130 8.10 2.19 5.10
N TYR A 131 8.17 1.04 4.41
CA TYR A 131 8.58 -0.23 5.05
C TYR A 131 10.02 -0.14 5.61
N SER A 132 10.96 0.35 4.81
CA SER A 132 12.37 0.51 5.20
C SER A 132 12.55 1.59 6.29
N SER A 133 11.58 2.49 6.46
CA SER A 133 11.60 3.49 7.54
C SER A 133 11.48 2.87 8.93
N GLU A 134 10.92 1.66 9.05
CA GLU A 134 10.70 0.98 10.33
C GLU A 134 9.96 1.87 11.38
N LEU A 135 9.13 2.85 10.95
CA LEU A 135 8.37 3.77 11.82
C LEU A 135 6.88 3.40 11.95
N GLY A 136 6.49 2.26 11.40
CA GLY A 136 5.14 1.76 11.35
C GLY A 136 4.67 1.54 9.91
N VAL A 137 3.79 0.55 9.71
CA VAL A 137 3.25 0.21 8.38
C VAL A 137 1.72 0.18 8.35
N SER A 138 1.12 0.16 7.15
CA SER A 138 -0.34 0.05 7.03
C SER A 138 -0.85 -1.28 7.62
N PRO A 139 -2.10 -1.34 8.15
CA PRO A 139 -2.63 -2.55 8.77
C PRO A 139 -2.64 -3.78 7.84
N TYR A 140 -2.93 -3.56 6.56
CA TYR A 140 -2.93 -4.58 5.53
C TYR A 140 -1.52 -5.11 5.25
N ASP A 141 -0.57 -4.20 5.09
CA ASP A 141 0.81 -4.57 4.78
C ASP A 141 1.52 -5.22 5.96
N ALA A 142 1.13 -4.87 7.19
CA ALA A 142 1.61 -5.53 8.40
C ALA A 142 1.34 -7.05 8.36
N GLN A 143 0.26 -7.50 7.74
CA GLN A 143 -0.05 -8.94 7.65
C GLN A 143 0.94 -9.65 6.73
N ALA A 144 1.16 -9.12 5.52
CA ALA A 144 2.08 -9.72 4.56
C ALA A 144 3.51 -9.74 5.11
N LEU A 145 3.95 -8.67 5.77
CA LEU A 145 5.26 -8.61 6.43
C LEU A 145 5.36 -9.62 7.59
N THR A 146 4.33 -9.71 8.44
CA THR A 146 4.31 -10.66 9.57
C THR A 146 4.35 -12.11 9.09
N ILE A 147 3.60 -12.44 8.04
CA ILE A 147 3.60 -13.79 7.46
C ILE A 147 4.96 -14.10 6.85
N ALA A 148 5.57 -13.18 6.11
CA ALA A 148 6.90 -13.37 5.54
C ALA A 148 7.98 -13.60 6.62
N GLU A 149 7.95 -12.81 7.70
CA GLU A 149 8.87 -12.97 8.83
C GLU A 149 8.71 -14.32 9.55
N LYS A 150 7.47 -14.78 9.76
CA LYS A 150 7.20 -16.04 10.47
C LYS A 150 7.40 -17.29 9.63
N THR A 151 7.08 -17.24 8.34
CA THR A 151 7.17 -18.40 7.43
C THR A 151 8.52 -18.51 6.73
N LYS A 152 9.34 -17.45 6.74
CA LYS A 152 10.61 -17.34 6.00
C LYS A 152 10.46 -17.48 4.48
N PHE A 153 9.24 -17.46 3.94
CA PHE A 153 9.02 -17.36 2.50
C PHE A 153 9.40 -15.97 1.98
N PRO A 154 9.79 -15.85 0.70
CA PRO A 154 10.16 -14.56 0.13
C PRO A 154 8.93 -13.64 0.13
N PHE A 155 9.16 -12.37 0.52
CA PHE A 155 8.08 -11.38 0.67
C PHE A 155 7.19 -11.27 -0.58
N ARG A 156 7.76 -11.29 -1.79
CA ARG A 156 6.98 -11.29 -3.04
C ARG A 156 5.93 -12.39 -3.10
N ALA A 157 6.27 -13.62 -2.68
CA ALA A 157 5.37 -14.77 -2.78
C ALA A 157 4.24 -14.66 -1.75
N VAL A 158 4.58 -14.23 -0.53
CA VAL A 158 3.59 -13.96 0.52
C VAL A 158 2.66 -12.85 0.09
N ARG A 159 3.18 -11.76 -0.47
CA ARG A 159 2.37 -10.62 -0.90
C ARG A 159 1.41 -10.98 -2.03
N ILE A 160 1.90 -11.68 -3.06
CA ILE A 160 1.03 -12.19 -4.13
C ILE A 160 -0.04 -13.12 -3.54
N GLY A 161 0.34 -14.03 -2.64
CA GLY A 161 -0.60 -14.94 -1.99
C GLY A 161 -1.70 -14.21 -1.21
N THR A 162 -1.32 -13.22 -0.38
CA THR A 162 -2.30 -12.42 0.38
C THR A 162 -3.21 -11.61 -0.53
N ASP A 163 -2.65 -11.02 -1.59
CA ASP A 163 -3.41 -10.21 -2.53
C ASP A 163 -4.39 -11.06 -3.35
N VAL A 164 -3.96 -12.23 -3.83
CA VAL A 164 -4.82 -13.19 -4.55
C VAL A 164 -5.94 -13.70 -3.65
N VAL A 165 -5.65 -14.03 -2.39
CA VAL A 165 -6.69 -14.46 -1.43
C VAL A 165 -7.70 -13.33 -1.18
N CYS A 166 -7.23 -12.09 -1.00
CA CYS A 166 -8.12 -10.94 -0.82
C CYS A 166 -8.99 -10.69 -2.04
N CYS A 167 -8.42 -10.77 -3.25
CA CYS A 167 -9.17 -10.65 -4.49
C CYS A 167 -10.20 -11.76 -4.64
N ALA A 168 -9.83 -13.02 -4.37
CA ALA A 168 -10.74 -14.17 -4.49
C ALA A 168 -11.92 -14.08 -3.51
N VAL A 169 -11.64 -13.79 -2.24
CA VAL A 169 -12.67 -13.63 -1.20
C VAL A 169 -13.54 -12.41 -1.48
N GLY A 170 -12.91 -11.27 -1.78
CA GLY A 170 -13.64 -10.04 -2.08
C GLY A 170 -14.55 -10.18 -3.30
N PHE A 171 -14.05 -10.80 -4.39
CA PHE A 171 -14.85 -11.06 -5.59
C PHE A 171 -16.01 -12.03 -5.31
N ALA A 172 -15.78 -13.10 -4.53
CA ALA A 172 -16.86 -14.01 -4.14
C ALA A 172 -17.97 -13.33 -3.32
N LEU A 173 -17.62 -12.27 -2.58
CA LEU A 173 -18.55 -11.44 -1.83
C LEU A 173 -19.16 -10.28 -2.66
N GLY A 174 -18.88 -10.22 -3.96
CA GLY A 174 -19.40 -9.21 -4.88
C GLY A 174 -18.55 -7.94 -5.00
N GLY A 175 -17.28 -7.98 -4.59
CA GLY A 175 -16.31 -6.91 -4.81
C GLY A 175 -15.91 -6.79 -6.28
N ASP A 176 -15.58 -5.57 -6.71
CA ASP A 176 -15.20 -5.30 -8.10
C ASP A 176 -13.78 -5.77 -8.39
N LEU A 177 -13.62 -6.58 -9.44
CA LEU A 177 -12.34 -7.14 -9.86
C LEU A 177 -12.07 -6.70 -11.30
N GLY A 178 -11.16 -5.73 -11.44
CA GLY A 178 -10.77 -5.15 -12.72
C GLY A 178 -9.38 -5.58 -13.19
N LEU A 179 -8.99 -5.15 -14.40
CA LEU A 179 -7.65 -5.37 -14.94
C LEU A 179 -6.57 -4.78 -14.01
N ALA A 180 -6.82 -3.61 -13.43
CA ALA A 180 -5.93 -2.99 -12.47
C ALA A 180 -5.66 -3.92 -11.28
N THR A 181 -6.72 -4.52 -10.73
CA THR A 181 -6.65 -5.41 -9.57
C THR A 181 -5.73 -6.60 -9.80
N LEU A 182 -5.79 -7.21 -10.98
CA LEU A 182 -4.89 -8.31 -11.35
C LEU A 182 -3.44 -7.83 -11.43
N VAL A 183 -3.21 -6.68 -12.07
CA VAL A 183 -1.86 -6.09 -12.15
C VAL A 183 -1.32 -5.81 -10.73
N TYR A 184 -2.13 -5.27 -9.83
CA TYR A 184 -1.74 -5.09 -8.42
C TYR A 184 -1.35 -6.42 -7.77
N ALA A 185 -2.25 -7.41 -7.82
CA ALA A 185 -2.07 -8.66 -7.09
C ALA A 185 -0.79 -9.42 -7.49
N PHE A 186 -0.40 -9.35 -8.77
CA PHE A 186 0.78 -10.06 -9.27
C PHE A 186 2.05 -9.21 -9.31
N CYS A 187 1.96 -7.91 -9.58
CA CYS A 187 3.13 -7.06 -9.79
C CYS A 187 3.58 -6.31 -8.53
N MET A 188 2.66 -5.91 -7.65
CA MET A 188 2.99 -5.04 -6.50
C MET A 188 4.02 -5.70 -5.59
N GLY A 189 3.85 -6.97 -5.23
CA GLY A 189 4.78 -7.71 -4.36
C GLY A 189 6.22 -7.75 -4.88
N PRO A 190 6.47 -8.24 -6.12
CA PRO A 190 7.79 -8.22 -6.75
C PRO A 190 8.42 -6.83 -6.86
N PHE A 191 7.67 -5.81 -7.26
CA PHE A 191 8.20 -4.45 -7.40
C PHE A 191 8.59 -3.85 -6.05
N ILE A 192 7.78 -4.05 -5.00
CA ILE A 192 8.14 -3.62 -3.64
C ILE A 192 9.44 -4.29 -3.21
N GLN A 193 9.55 -5.61 -3.37
CA GLN A 193 10.75 -6.34 -2.99
C GLN A 193 11.99 -5.82 -3.73
N PHE A 194 11.88 -5.61 -5.04
CA PHE A 194 12.94 -5.03 -5.86
C PHE A 194 13.37 -3.64 -5.34
N CYS A 195 12.40 -2.74 -5.10
CA CYS A 195 12.67 -1.40 -4.61
C CYS A 195 13.36 -1.39 -3.24
N ARG A 196 12.97 -2.32 -2.36
CA ARG A 196 13.59 -2.49 -1.04
C ARG A 196 15.04 -2.91 -1.11
N GLU A 197 15.31 -4.00 -1.82
CA GLU A 197 16.64 -4.60 -1.90
C GLU A 197 17.66 -3.68 -2.61
N HIS A 198 17.21 -2.91 -3.60
CA HIS A 198 18.12 -2.09 -4.43
C HIS A 198 18.26 -0.65 -3.95
N PHE A 199 17.22 -0.07 -3.35
CA PHE A 199 17.19 1.36 -3.04
C PHE A 199 16.89 1.64 -1.57
N THR A 200 15.72 1.27 -1.08
CA THR A 200 15.22 1.86 0.18
C THR A 200 15.87 1.27 1.42
N ASP A 201 16.23 -0.02 1.42
CA ASP A 201 16.96 -0.61 2.55
C ASP A 201 18.39 -0.05 2.65
N LYS A 202 19.03 0.25 1.51
CA LYS A 202 20.35 0.92 1.46
C LYS A 202 20.28 2.37 1.92
N MET A 203 19.22 3.11 1.55
CA MET A 203 18.98 4.46 2.09
C MET A 203 18.82 4.43 3.61
N ALA A 204 18.03 3.49 4.13
CA ALA A 204 17.83 3.34 5.57
C ALA A 204 19.10 2.93 6.31
N ALA A 205 20.00 2.18 5.65
CA ALA A 205 21.31 1.82 6.17
C ALA A 205 22.35 2.97 6.13
N GLY A 206 22.07 4.06 5.39
CA GLY A 206 22.99 5.18 5.20
C GLY A 206 24.02 4.98 4.09
N GLU A 207 24.10 3.77 3.51
CA GLU A 207 25.10 3.36 2.51
C GLU A 207 25.00 4.12 1.17
N MET A 208 23.88 4.80 0.90
CA MET A 208 23.66 5.53 -0.34
C MET A 208 24.31 6.91 -0.38
N PHE A 209 24.66 7.48 0.79
CA PHE A 209 25.16 8.86 0.92
C PHE A 209 26.65 8.95 1.26
N ASP A 210 27.34 7.81 1.44
CA ASP A 210 28.76 7.73 1.80
C ASP A 210 29.69 7.72 0.56
N LYS A 211 29.40 8.50 -0.49
CA LYS A 211 30.29 8.67 -1.65
C LYS A 211 31.02 10.00 -1.63
#